data_AF-A0A7X7KLY1-F1
#
_entry.id   AF-A0A7X7KLY1-F1
#
_cell.length_a   1.000
_cell.length_b   1.000
_cell.length_c   1.000
_cell.angle_alpha   90.00
_cell.angle_beta   90.00
_cell.angle_gamma   90.00
#
_symmetry.space_group_name_H-M   'P 1'
#
loop_
_entity.id
_entity.type
_entity.pdbx_description
1 polymer ?
#
loop_
_entity_poly.entity_id
_entity_poly.type
_entity_poly.pdbx_seq_one_letter_code
_entity_poly.pdbx_strand_id
1 'polypeptide(L)'
;MRRYLTTAAVSMLVAAAWPCHADEATARRELAASLSRQEALFRQSFSLPVTSPEVNALLSAEIARNTQAIGMPMQLTISHFTYDHAPAQSRIALHLANLAPAQAEFMERQANQMIQGSGIDDALKLVALDAFKEGLAFLSARQGASQLRNETPAVADFSVDGGQQELMPGLTLSEVWFRFERQAKAITAIQFRFSNGRKLMARMRYTEAALPGGGTVPVPAAAEITQDAMTAPQDGVTIPPKVTLRYGTCTFRRMPPAAPAP
;
A
#
# COMPACT_ATOMS: atom_id res chain seq x y z
N MET A 1 25.00 67.53 33.32
CA MET A 1 23.62 67.01 33.23
C MET A 1 23.45 66.29 31.91
N ARG A 2 23.01 65.02 31.95
CA ARG A 2 22.23 64.25 30.94
C ARG A 2 22.79 64.16 29.49
N ARG A 3 23.30 62.98 29.06
CA ARG A 3 22.55 61.83 28.45
C ARG A 3 21.93 62.23 27.07
N TYR A 4 22.11 61.59 25.91
CA TYR A 4 22.11 60.16 25.54
C TYR A 4 22.52 59.93 24.04
N LEU A 5 23.12 58.74 23.77
CA LEU A 5 22.88 57.76 22.68
C LEU A 5 22.97 58.20 21.20
N THR A 6 23.99 57.79 20.44
CA THR A 6 24.10 56.55 19.60
C THR A 6 23.01 56.35 18.55
N THR A 7 23.40 56.28 17.28
CA THR A 7 22.96 55.18 16.40
C THR A 7 24.00 54.92 15.31
N ALA A 8 24.77 53.85 15.49
CA ALA A 8 25.52 53.21 14.43
C ALA A 8 24.53 52.43 13.57
N ALA A 9 24.46 52.72 12.27
CA ALA A 9 23.73 51.90 11.32
C ALA A 9 24.57 50.64 11.04
N VAL A 10 24.29 49.58 11.80
CA VAL A 10 24.73 48.22 11.48
C VAL A 10 23.89 47.75 10.30
N SER A 11 24.49 47.70 9.12
CA SER A 11 23.95 46.98 7.98
C SER A 11 23.95 45.48 8.31
N MET A 12 22.83 44.99 8.85
CA MET A 12 22.53 43.57 8.86
C MET A 12 22.27 43.13 7.43
N LEU A 13 23.30 42.54 6.80
CA LEU A 13 23.11 41.60 5.72
C LEU A 13 22.34 40.40 6.29
N VAL A 14 21.01 40.46 6.21
CA VAL A 14 20.19 39.24 6.28
C VAL A 14 20.46 38.52 4.97
N ALA A 15 21.43 37.61 4.99
CA ALA A 15 21.44 36.51 4.05
C ALA A 15 20.12 35.77 4.27
N ALA A 16 19.11 36.11 3.47
CA ALA A 16 17.95 35.27 3.30
C ALA A 16 18.51 33.94 2.81
N ALA A 17 18.64 32.98 3.73
CA ALA A 17 18.85 31.60 3.39
C ALA A 17 17.63 31.20 2.55
N TRP A 18 17.78 31.34 1.24
CA TRP A 18 16.89 30.68 0.29
C TRP A 18 16.89 29.22 0.69
N PRO A 19 15.71 28.58 0.81
CA PRO A 19 15.66 27.18 1.17
C PRO A 19 16.52 26.45 0.16
N CYS A 20 17.62 25.88 0.65
CA CYS A 20 18.51 25.03 -0.11
C CYS A 20 17.61 24.00 -0.79
N HIS A 21 17.42 24.12 -2.10
CA HIS A 21 16.84 23.04 -2.89
C HIS A 21 17.71 21.84 -2.56
N ALA A 22 17.14 20.84 -1.87
CA ALA A 22 17.82 19.57 -1.77
C ALA A 22 18.10 19.16 -3.21
N ASP A 23 19.38 18.96 -3.53
CA ASP A 23 19.80 18.64 -4.89
C ASP A 23 19.01 17.40 -5.36
N GLU A 24 18.57 17.37 -6.61
CA GLU A 24 17.82 16.25 -7.19
C GLU A 24 18.54 14.91 -6.94
N ALA A 25 19.88 14.93 -6.94
CA ALA A 25 20.71 13.78 -6.59
C ALA A 25 20.48 13.28 -5.15
N THR A 26 20.18 14.17 -4.21
CA THR A 26 19.81 13.83 -2.84
C THR A 26 18.42 13.20 -2.79
N ALA A 27 17.41 13.82 -3.40
CA ALA A 27 16.06 13.25 -3.45
C ALA A 27 16.05 11.85 -4.09
N ARG A 28 16.84 11.64 -5.16
CA ARG A 28 16.99 10.34 -5.82
C ARG A 28 17.69 9.30 -4.94
N ARG A 29 18.71 9.68 -4.16
CA ARG A 29 19.37 8.80 -3.19
C ARG A 29 18.42 8.40 -2.06
N GLU A 30 17.64 9.34 -1.55
CA GLU A 30 16.63 9.07 -0.53
C GLU A 30 15.56 8.10 -1.05
N LEU A 31 15.09 8.31 -2.29
CA LEU A 31 14.17 7.40 -2.96
C LEU A 31 14.75 5.99 -3.10
N ALA A 32 16.01 5.87 -3.55
CA ALA A 32 16.70 4.59 -3.70
C ALA A 32 16.79 3.82 -2.37
N ALA A 33 17.13 4.53 -1.29
CA ALA A 33 17.20 3.98 0.05
C ALA A 33 15.82 3.52 0.54
N SER A 34 14.78 4.31 0.29
CA SER A 34 13.38 3.95 0.61
C SER A 34 12.94 2.68 -0.11
N LEU A 35 13.16 2.61 -1.42
CA LEU A 35 12.84 1.43 -2.23
C LEU A 35 13.55 0.19 -1.70
N SER A 36 14.84 0.29 -1.42
CA SER A 36 15.64 -0.82 -0.87
C SER A 36 15.09 -1.31 0.48
N ARG A 37 14.66 -0.40 1.36
CA ARG A 37 14.06 -0.77 2.67
C ARG A 37 12.70 -1.44 2.51
N GLN A 38 11.86 -0.96 1.58
CA GLN A 38 10.55 -1.54 1.33
C GLN A 38 10.68 -2.90 0.62
N GLU A 39 11.62 -3.05 -0.31
CA GLU A 39 11.97 -4.36 -0.88
C GLU A 39 12.43 -5.35 0.18
N ALA A 40 13.21 -4.90 1.17
CA ALA A 40 13.66 -5.76 2.27
C ALA A 40 12.48 -6.36 3.07
N LEU A 41 11.36 -5.62 3.22
CA LEU A 41 10.13 -6.15 3.81
C LEU A 41 9.55 -7.29 2.96
N PHE A 42 9.39 -7.08 1.64
CA PHE A 42 8.81 -8.08 0.72
C PHE A 42 9.74 -9.27 0.40
N ARG A 43 10.99 -9.25 0.87
CA ARG A 43 11.86 -10.44 0.88
C ARG A 43 11.60 -11.34 2.08
N GLN A 44 10.93 -10.85 3.12
CA GLN A 44 10.55 -11.66 4.27
C GLN A 44 9.20 -12.32 4.06
N SER A 45 8.95 -13.42 4.78
CA SER A 45 7.59 -13.92 4.95
C SER A 45 6.98 -13.26 6.19
N PHE A 46 5.77 -12.74 6.07
CA PHE A 46 5.09 -12.07 7.17
C PHE A 46 3.57 -12.22 7.11
N SER A 47 2.92 -12.00 8.25
CA SER A 47 1.46 -11.97 8.39
C SER A 47 1.02 -10.63 8.94
N LEU A 48 -0.03 -10.08 8.35
CA LEU A 48 -0.67 -8.84 8.79
C LEU A 48 -2.18 -9.06 8.93
N PRO A 49 -2.74 -8.94 10.14
CA PRO A 49 -4.18 -8.75 10.29
C PRO A 49 -4.59 -7.44 9.62
N VAL A 50 -5.67 -7.45 8.86
CA VAL A 50 -6.18 -6.29 8.14
C VAL A 50 -7.67 -6.14 8.42
N THR A 51 -8.07 -4.93 8.78
CA THR A 51 -9.48 -4.58 8.97
C THR A 51 -9.87 -3.50 7.97
N SER A 52 -10.97 -3.71 7.27
CA SER A 52 -11.60 -2.72 6.40
C SER A 52 -13.11 -2.89 6.40
N PRO A 53 -13.88 -1.87 6.83
CA PRO A 53 -15.33 -1.93 6.80
C PRO A 53 -15.87 -2.15 5.38
N GLU A 54 -15.27 -1.50 4.38
CA GLU A 54 -15.74 -1.55 3.00
C GLU A 54 -15.51 -2.94 2.37
N VAL A 55 -14.33 -3.52 2.62
CA VAL A 55 -14.01 -4.89 2.20
C VAL A 55 -14.89 -5.91 2.93
N ASN A 56 -15.04 -5.78 4.25
CA ASN A 56 -15.86 -6.70 5.04
C ASN A 56 -17.32 -6.69 4.54
N ALA A 57 -17.88 -5.51 4.25
CA ALA A 57 -19.23 -5.39 3.71
C ALA A 57 -19.37 -6.05 2.33
N LEU A 58 -18.41 -5.85 1.43
CA LEU A 58 -18.38 -6.46 0.10
C LEU A 58 -18.35 -7.99 0.20
N LEU A 59 -17.50 -8.54 1.06
CA LEU A 59 -17.35 -9.98 1.24
C LEU A 59 -18.58 -10.61 1.88
N SER A 60 -19.14 -9.97 2.91
CA SER A 60 -20.39 -10.42 3.53
C SER A 60 -21.54 -10.44 2.52
N ALA A 61 -21.64 -9.42 1.65
CA ALA A 61 -22.66 -9.36 0.61
C ALA A 61 -22.48 -10.46 -0.44
N GLU A 62 -21.25 -10.75 -0.84
CA GLU A 62 -20.98 -11.82 -1.80
C GLU A 62 -21.29 -13.20 -1.23
N ILE A 63 -20.84 -13.49 0.00
CA ILE A 63 -21.14 -14.77 0.63
C ILE A 63 -22.65 -14.94 0.78
N ALA A 64 -23.37 -13.90 1.20
CA ALA A 64 -24.84 -13.95 1.27
C ALA A 64 -25.48 -14.26 -0.10
N ARG A 65 -24.99 -13.62 -1.17
CA ARG A 65 -25.49 -13.85 -2.54
C ARG A 65 -25.24 -15.28 -3.02
N ASN A 66 -24.02 -15.78 -2.86
CA ASN A 66 -23.63 -17.11 -3.32
C ASN A 66 -24.33 -18.22 -2.51
N THR A 67 -24.51 -18.00 -1.21
CA THR A 67 -25.20 -18.95 -0.34
C THR A 67 -26.72 -18.95 -0.56
N GLN A 68 -27.30 -17.80 -0.91
CA GLN A 68 -28.68 -17.70 -1.37
C GLN A 68 -28.89 -18.44 -2.71
N ALA A 69 -27.94 -18.37 -3.64
CA ALA A 69 -28.02 -19.06 -4.93
C ALA A 69 -28.07 -20.60 -4.80
N ILE A 70 -27.47 -21.16 -3.73
CA ILE A 70 -27.52 -22.59 -3.41
C ILE A 70 -28.65 -22.96 -2.42
N GLY A 71 -29.56 -22.03 -2.13
CA GLY A 71 -30.74 -22.26 -1.27
C GLY A 71 -30.47 -22.26 0.24
N MET A 72 -29.29 -21.79 0.69
CA MET A 72 -28.92 -21.74 2.10
C MET A 72 -28.41 -20.35 2.48
N PRO A 73 -29.27 -19.33 2.60
CA PRO A 73 -28.82 -17.96 2.85
C PRO A 73 -28.05 -17.87 4.17
N MET A 74 -26.77 -17.48 4.11
CA MET A 74 -25.93 -17.26 5.28
C MET A 74 -25.58 -15.78 5.43
N GLN A 75 -25.68 -15.27 6.66
CA GLN A 75 -25.16 -13.96 7.03
C GLN A 75 -23.90 -14.14 7.88
N LEU A 76 -22.74 -13.90 7.27
CA LEU A 76 -21.46 -13.95 7.95
C LEU A 76 -20.96 -12.54 8.23
N THR A 77 -20.53 -12.30 9.46
CA THR A 77 -19.89 -11.04 9.85
C THR A 77 -18.39 -11.27 9.91
N ILE A 78 -17.65 -10.59 9.03
CA ILE A 78 -16.19 -10.68 8.97
C ILE A 78 -15.60 -9.71 9.99
N SER A 79 -14.72 -10.22 10.86
CA SER A 79 -14.00 -9.40 11.85
C SER A 79 -12.82 -8.69 11.20
N HIS A 80 -11.97 -9.47 10.55
CA HIS A 80 -10.76 -9.06 9.86
C HIS A 80 -10.36 -10.15 8.86
N PHE A 81 -9.37 -9.86 8.04
CA PHE A 81 -8.70 -10.86 7.21
C PHE A 81 -7.20 -10.78 7.46
N THR A 82 -6.51 -11.90 7.35
CA THR A 82 -5.06 -11.96 7.45
C THR A 82 -4.46 -11.93 6.05
N TYR A 83 -3.60 -10.95 5.77
CA TYR A 83 -2.72 -10.96 4.61
C TYR A 83 -1.42 -11.67 4.98
N ASP A 84 -1.24 -12.86 4.40
CA ASP A 84 -0.05 -13.67 4.56
C ASP A 84 0.81 -13.50 3.31
N HIS A 85 1.96 -12.88 3.48
CA HIS A 85 2.95 -12.70 2.44
C HIS A 85 4.05 -13.74 2.52
N ALA A 86 4.33 -14.39 1.40
CA ALA A 86 5.60 -15.06 1.13
C ALA A 86 6.17 -14.52 -0.19
N PRO A 87 7.50 -14.54 -0.39
CA PRO A 87 8.12 -14.01 -1.61
C PRO A 87 7.54 -14.59 -2.91
N ALA A 88 7.14 -15.87 -2.88
CA ALA A 88 6.54 -16.56 -4.02
C ALA A 88 5.03 -16.32 -4.18
N GLN A 89 4.31 -16.05 -3.08
CA GLN A 89 2.85 -15.96 -3.12
C GLN A 89 2.31 -15.20 -1.91
N SER A 90 1.34 -14.32 -2.17
CA SER A 90 0.49 -13.71 -1.14
C SER A 90 -0.84 -14.46 -1.06
N ARG A 91 -1.39 -14.62 0.14
CA ARG A 91 -2.71 -15.22 0.37
C ARG A 91 -3.52 -14.42 1.37
N ILE A 92 -4.84 -14.48 1.25
CA ILE A 92 -5.76 -13.86 2.19
C ILE A 92 -6.58 -14.94 2.89
N ALA A 93 -6.75 -14.79 4.20
CA ALA A 93 -7.59 -15.65 5.02
C ALA A 93 -8.58 -14.81 5.81
N LEU A 94 -9.88 -15.05 5.63
CA LEU A 94 -10.94 -14.39 6.38
C LEU A 94 -11.10 -14.98 7.78
N HIS A 95 -11.47 -14.10 8.73
CA HIS A 95 -11.83 -14.48 10.10
C HIS A 95 -13.21 -13.95 10.49
N LEU A 96 -14.05 -14.81 11.05
CA LEU A 96 -15.46 -14.52 11.35
C LEU A 96 -15.65 -14.02 12.79
N ALA A 97 -16.60 -13.10 12.99
CA ALA A 97 -16.87 -12.46 14.29
C ALA A 97 -18.03 -13.10 15.06
N ASN A 98 -18.98 -13.72 14.36
CA ASN A 98 -20.33 -14.01 14.88
C ASN A 98 -20.60 -15.50 15.16
N LEU A 99 -19.58 -16.35 15.21
CA LEU A 99 -19.72 -17.79 15.39
C LEU A 99 -18.87 -18.30 16.57
N ALA A 100 -19.33 -19.38 17.21
CA ALA A 100 -18.53 -20.09 18.20
C ALA A 100 -17.26 -20.68 17.54
N PRO A 101 -16.12 -20.84 18.25
CA PRO A 101 -14.82 -21.17 17.63
C PRO A 101 -14.85 -22.38 16.69
N ALA A 102 -15.47 -23.50 17.09
CA ALA A 102 -15.55 -24.71 16.26
C ALA A 102 -16.40 -24.51 14.99
N GLN A 103 -17.43 -23.66 15.05
CA GLN A 103 -18.25 -23.31 13.89
C GLN A 103 -17.54 -22.29 12.99
N ALA A 104 -16.82 -21.34 13.59
CA ALA A 104 -16.02 -20.36 12.88
C ALA A 104 -14.97 -21.03 12.00
N GLU A 105 -14.19 -21.99 12.53
CA GLU A 105 -13.15 -22.69 11.74
C GLU A 105 -13.71 -23.43 10.51
N PHE A 106 -14.88 -24.07 10.66
CA PHE A 106 -15.52 -24.74 9.53
C PHE A 106 -16.01 -23.72 8.49
N MET A 107 -16.69 -22.67 8.93
CA MET A 107 -17.24 -21.64 8.04
C MET A 107 -16.17 -20.78 7.39
N GLU A 108 -15.07 -20.48 8.10
CA GLU A 108 -13.91 -19.78 7.55
C GLU A 108 -13.28 -20.60 6.42
N ARG A 109 -13.14 -21.93 6.58
CA ARG A 109 -12.64 -22.77 5.49
C ARG A 109 -13.54 -22.71 4.26
N GLN A 110 -14.85 -22.80 4.43
CA GLN A 110 -15.78 -22.68 3.30
C GLN A 110 -15.75 -21.29 2.66
N ALA A 111 -15.80 -20.22 3.46
CA ALA A 111 -15.77 -18.85 2.97
C ALA A 111 -14.47 -18.56 2.19
N ASN A 112 -13.33 -19.00 2.71
CA ASN A 112 -12.04 -18.85 2.04
C ASN A 112 -11.98 -19.63 0.71
N GLN A 113 -12.57 -20.83 0.64
CA GLN A 113 -12.68 -21.58 -0.62
C GLN A 113 -13.57 -20.86 -1.64
N MET A 114 -14.69 -20.28 -1.20
CA MET A 114 -15.59 -19.52 -2.08
C MET A 114 -14.90 -18.29 -2.68
N ILE A 115 -14.10 -17.57 -1.88
CA ILE A 115 -13.40 -16.36 -2.30
C ILE A 115 -12.25 -16.65 -3.26
N GLN A 116 -11.54 -17.76 -3.05
CA GLN A 116 -10.48 -18.21 -3.95
C GLN A 116 -11.01 -18.53 -5.35
N GLY A 117 -12.26 -18.99 -5.47
CA GLY A 117 -12.89 -19.32 -6.74
C GLY A 117 -13.58 -18.15 -7.45
N SER A 118 -13.77 -17.01 -6.79
CA SER A 118 -14.63 -15.91 -7.27
C SER A 118 -13.89 -14.69 -7.81
N GLY A 119 -12.54 -14.73 -7.90
CA GLY A 119 -11.71 -13.58 -8.30
C GLY A 119 -11.61 -12.47 -7.24
N ILE A 120 -12.38 -12.58 -6.15
CA ILE A 120 -12.36 -11.62 -5.05
C ILE A 120 -11.02 -11.66 -4.31
N ASP A 121 -10.40 -12.83 -4.18
CA ASP A 121 -9.06 -12.93 -3.59
C ASP A 121 -8.05 -12.02 -4.31
N ASP A 122 -8.11 -11.92 -5.63
CA ASP A 122 -7.21 -11.06 -6.40
C ASP A 122 -7.56 -9.57 -6.26
N ALA A 123 -8.85 -9.23 -6.25
CA ALA A 123 -9.30 -7.88 -5.91
C ALA A 123 -8.87 -7.46 -4.50
N LEU A 124 -8.95 -8.37 -3.52
CA LEU A 124 -8.54 -8.13 -2.14
C LEU A 124 -7.03 -8.02 -2.02
N LYS A 125 -6.24 -8.83 -2.74
CA LYS A 125 -4.77 -8.71 -2.78
C LYS A 125 -4.34 -7.36 -3.36
N LEU A 126 -4.97 -6.97 -4.46
CA LEU A 126 -4.76 -5.67 -5.10
C LEU A 126 -5.04 -4.54 -4.11
N VAL A 127 -6.13 -4.64 -3.36
CA VAL A 127 -6.52 -3.65 -2.36
C VAL A 127 -5.64 -3.73 -1.10
N ALA A 128 -5.15 -4.90 -0.68
CA ALA A 128 -4.35 -5.02 0.53
C ALA A 128 -2.95 -4.41 0.34
N LEU A 129 -2.03 -5.13 -0.28
CA LEU A 129 -0.63 -4.68 -0.40
C LEU A 129 0.01 -4.99 -1.75
N ASP A 130 -0.60 -5.84 -2.57
CA ASP A 130 0.03 -6.27 -3.82
C ASP A 130 0.10 -5.12 -4.84
N ALA A 131 -0.93 -4.27 -4.97
CA ALA A 131 -0.85 -3.10 -5.85
C ALA A 131 0.28 -2.14 -5.44
N PHE A 132 0.51 -2.01 -4.13
CA PHE A 132 1.60 -1.19 -3.61
C PHE A 132 2.96 -1.83 -3.92
N LYS A 133 3.10 -3.15 -3.67
CA LYS A 133 4.29 -3.94 -4.01
C LYS A 133 4.62 -3.84 -5.51
N GLU A 134 3.63 -3.98 -6.38
CA GLU A 134 3.77 -3.84 -7.83
C GLU A 134 4.18 -2.42 -8.23
N GLY A 135 3.57 -1.40 -7.63
CA GLY A 135 3.96 0.00 -7.85
C GLY A 135 5.41 0.26 -7.45
N LEU A 136 5.88 -0.31 -6.33
CA LEU A 136 7.27 -0.23 -5.92
C LEU A 136 8.21 -0.97 -6.87
N ALA A 137 7.83 -2.18 -7.32
CA ALA A 137 8.62 -2.95 -8.28
C ALA A 137 8.75 -2.21 -9.62
N PHE A 138 7.64 -1.59 -10.07
CA PHE A 138 7.61 -0.74 -11.25
C PHE A 138 8.56 0.45 -11.12
N LEU A 139 8.53 1.15 -9.97
CA LEU A 139 9.44 2.27 -9.72
C LEU A 139 10.90 1.83 -9.65
N SER A 140 11.18 0.71 -8.97
CA SER A 140 12.52 0.14 -8.84
C SER A 140 13.11 -0.18 -10.23
N ALA A 141 12.32 -0.81 -11.10
CA ALA A 141 12.73 -1.13 -12.47
C ALA A 141 12.94 0.10 -13.36
N ARG A 142 12.27 1.22 -13.07
CA ARG A 142 12.30 2.45 -13.88
C ARG A 142 12.88 3.65 -13.16
N GLN A 143 13.64 3.43 -12.09
CA GLN A 143 14.14 4.50 -11.23
C GLN A 143 14.96 5.54 -12.01
N GLY A 144 15.82 5.09 -12.95
CA GLY A 144 16.60 5.97 -13.82
C GLY A 144 15.76 6.81 -14.81
N ALA A 145 14.55 6.38 -15.13
CA ALA A 145 13.61 7.09 -16.00
C ALA A 145 12.61 7.97 -15.21
N SER A 146 12.65 7.94 -13.88
CA SER A 146 11.79 8.78 -13.04
C SER A 146 12.16 10.26 -13.15
N GLN A 147 11.15 11.12 -13.17
CA GLN A 147 11.27 12.57 -13.19
C GLN A 147 10.83 13.13 -11.83
N LEU A 148 11.65 14.00 -11.23
CA LEU A 148 11.28 14.76 -10.05
C LEU A 148 10.30 15.86 -10.47
N ARG A 149 9.08 15.87 -9.91
CA ARG A 149 8.04 16.85 -10.25
C ARG A 149 7.94 17.99 -9.25
N ASN A 150 8.10 17.67 -7.97
CA ASN A 150 7.94 18.61 -6.90
C ASN A 150 8.82 18.19 -5.72
N GLU A 151 9.44 19.16 -5.09
CA GLU A 151 10.32 18.94 -3.95
C GLU A 151 10.14 20.05 -2.93
N THR A 152 9.95 19.63 -1.69
CA THR A 152 9.86 20.50 -0.51
C THR A 152 10.70 19.89 0.61
N PRO A 153 11.03 20.60 1.69
CA PRO A 153 11.73 20.00 2.83
C PRO A 153 11.05 18.75 3.42
N ALA A 154 9.74 18.57 3.23
CA ALA A 154 9.01 17.43 3.76
C ALA A 154 8.84 16.26 2.77
N VAL A 155 8.73 16.55 1.47
CA VAL A 155 8.36 15.55 0.45
C VAL A 155 9.13 15.72 -0.85
N ALA A 156 9.32 14.60 -1.55
CA ALA A 156 9.76 14.55 -2.93
C ALA A 156 8.76 13.73 -3.76
N ASP A 157 8.22 14.33 -4.82
CA ASP A 157 7.22 13.75 -5.69
C ASP A 157 7.87 13.37 -7.02
N PHE A 158 7.73 12.11 -7.43
CA PHE A 158 8.31 11.55 -8.64
C PHE A 158 7.21 11.09 -9.61
N SER A 159 7.49 11.09 -10.90
CA SER A 159 6.65 10.43 -11.91
C SER A 159 7.47 9.59 -12.86
N VAL A 160 6.85 8.53 -13.36
CA VAL A 160 7.40 7.62 -14.36
C VAL A 160 6.35 7.41 -15.44
N ASP A 161 6.77 7.40 -16.70
CA ASP A 161 5.89 7.07 -17.82
C ASP A 161 5.39 5.62 -17.70
N GLY A 162 4.07 5.45 -17.90
CA GLY A 162 3.39 4.16 -17.83
C GLY A 162 3.84 3.16 -18.90
N GLY A 163 4.25 3.65 -20.07
CA GLY A 163 4.76 2.87 -21.19
C GLY A 163 3.70 2.00 -21.85
N GLN A 164 2.57 2.59 -22.27
CA GLN A 164 1.42 1.94 -22.94
C GLN A 164 1.02 0.54 -22.40
N GLN A 165 1.35 0.25 -21.14
CA GLN A 165 1.12 -1.05 -20.54
C GLN A 165 -0.35 -1.15 -20.13
N GLU A 166 -1.04 -2.18 -20.59
CA GLU A 166 -2.37 -2.49 -20.12
C GLU A 166 -2.27 -3.21 -18.76
N LEU A 167 -2.76 -2.57 -17.69
CA LEU A 167 -2.77 -3.16 -16.34
C LEU A 167 -4.07 -3.93 -16.08
N MET A 168 -5.16 -3.50 -16.72
CA MET A 168 -6.47 -4.15 -16.65
C MET A 168 -7.16 -3.99 -18.01
N PRO A 169 -8.15 -4.85 -18.35
CA PRO A 169 -8.87 -4.73 -19.61
C PRO A 169 -9.42 -3.32 -19.84
N GLY A 170 -8.96 -2.66 -20.90
CA GLY A 170 -9.35 -1.30 -21.27
C GLY A 170 -8.71 -0.17 -20.43
N LEU A 171 -7.75 -0.49 -19.56
CA LEU A 171 -7.01 0.46 -18.72
C LEU A 171 -5.51 0.42 -19.04
N THR A 172 -5.13 1.24 -20.02
CA THR A 172 -3.73 1.49 -20.36
C THR A 172 -3.12 2.52 -19.43
N LEU A 173 -2.00 2.19 -18.80
CA LEU A 173 -1.27 3.06 -17.91
C LEU A 173 -0.58 4.19 -18.69
N SER A 174 -0.83 5.43 -18.28
CA SER A 174 -0.19 6.63 -18.85
C SER A 174 0.94 7.15 -17.96
N GLU A 175 0.74 7.18 -16.65
CA GLU A 175 1.72 7.72 -15.71
C GLU A 175 1.58 7.01 -14.36
N VAL A 176 2.72 6.77 -13.69
CA VAL A 176 2.74 6.43 -12.26
C VAL A 176 3.42 7.54 -11.49
N TRP A 177 2.71 8.09 -10.52
CA TRP A 177 3.20 9.12 -9.61
C TRP A 177 3.47 8.51 -8.23
N PHE A 178 4.55 8.96 -7.60
CA PHE A 178 5.01 8.49 -6.29
C PHE A 178 5.32 9.67 -5.39
N ARG A 179 5.03 9.53 -4.10
CA ARG A 179 5.45 10.48 -3.06
C ARG A 179 6.35 9.80 -2.07
N PHE A 180 7.54 10.36 -1.90
CA PHE A 180 8.45 10.05 -0.81
C PHE A 180 8.28 11.10 0.31
N GLU A 181 8.03 10.65 1.53
CA GLU A 181 8.00 11.50 2.73
C GLU A 181 9.29 11.35 3.54
N ARG A 182 10.02 12.45 3.72
CA ARG A 182 11.33 12.44 4.39
C ARG A 182 11.26 12.07 5.86
N GLN A 183 10.19 12.50 6.55
CA GLN A 183 9.98 12.15 7.95
C GLN A 183 9.72 10.66 8.13
N ALA A 184 8.88 10.09 7.26
CA ALA A 184 8.58 8.66 7.27
C ALA A 184 9.73 7.81 6.69
N LYS A 185 10.64 8.43 5.93
CA LYS A 185 11.70 7.75 5.17
C LYS A 185 11.14 6.59 4.32
N ALA A 186 9.98 6.83 3.72
CA ALA A 186 9.20 5.84 3.00
C ALA A 186 8.42 6.48 1.84
N ILE A 187 8.10 5.68 0.81
CA ILE A 187 7.11 6.05 -0.21
C ILE A 187 5.72 5.92 0.42
N THR A 188 4.98 7.02 0.55
CA THR A 188 3.69 7.07 1.24
C THR A 188 2.51 7.20 0.30
N ALA A 189 2.73 7.49 -0.99
CA ALA A 189 1.65 7.45 -1.96
C ALA A 189 2.12 6.95 -3.33
N ILE A 190 1.24 6.20 -3.98
CA ILE A 190 1.38 5.74 -5.37
C ILE A 190 0.07 6.05 -6.07
N GLN A 191 0.14 6.63 -7.26
CA GLN A 191 -1.02 6.89 -8.09
C GLN A 191 -0.74 6.42 -9.51
N PHE A 192 -1.55 5.48 -9.97
CA PHE A 192 -1.63 5.06 -11.36
C PHE A 192 -2.65 5.95 -12.07
N ARG A 193 -2.25 6.55 -13.19
CA ARG A 193 -3.12 7.28 -14.09
C ARG A 193 -3.25 6.49 -15.39
N PHE A 194 -4.47 6.43 -15.90
CA PHE A 194 -4.79 5.71 -17.12
C PHE A 194 -5.05 6.69 -18.28
N SER A 195 -4.88 6.20 -19.51
CA SER A 195 -5.06 6.98 -20.74
C SER A 195 -6.47 7.56 -20.89
N ASN A 196 -7.48 6.89 -20.32
CA ASN A 196 -8.87 7.34 -20.30
C ASN A 196 -9.17 8.36 -19.17
N GLY A 197 -8.14 8.87 -18.48
CA GLY A 197 -8.26 9.88 -17.42
C GLY A 197 -8.62 9.33 -16.04
N ARG A 198 -8.91 8.02 -15.93
CA ARG A 198 -9.14 7.36 -14.64
C ARG A 198 -7.84 7.22 -13.85
N LYS A 199 -7.97 6.98 -12.55
CA LYS A 199 -6.88 6.85 -11.59
C LYS A 199 -7.17 5.83 -10.51
N LEU A 200 -6.08 5.24 -10.02
CA LEU A 200 -6.03 4.43 -8.81
C LEU A 200 -4.94 5.04 -7.93
N MET A 201 -5.28 5.45 -6.71
CA MET A 201 -4.33 6.02 -5.77
C MET A 201 -4.36 5.24 -4.47
N ALA A 202 -3.19 4.79 -4.03
CA ALA A 202 -2.95 4.22 -2.73
C ALA A 202 -2.11 5.20 -1.88
N ARG A 203 -2.57 5.46 -0.66
CA ARG A 203 -1.82 6.19 0.37
C ARG A 203 -1.55 5.27 1.53
N MET A 204 -0.29 5.19 1.95
CA MET A 204 0.18 4.28 2.98
C MET A 204 0.76 5.08 4.15
N ARG A 205 0.41 4.66 5.35
CA ARG A 205 1.06 5.07 6.60
C ARG A 205 1.84 3.90 7.15
N TYR A 206 3.02 4.19 7.69
CA TYR A 206 3.94 3.18 8.18
C TYR A 206 4.17 3.29 9.68
N THR A 207 4.54 2.17 10.27
CA THR A 207 5.25 2.07 11.54
C THR A 207 6.57 1.34 11.30
N GLU A 208 7.53 1.49 12.22
CA GLU A 208 8.79 0.75 12.14
C GLU A 208 8.65 -0.60 12.84
N ALA A 209 9.10 -1.68 12.20
CA ALA A 209 9.19 -3.00 12.80
C ALA A 209 10.61 -3.56 12.69
N ALA A 210 11.03 -4.30 13.72
CA ALA A 210 12.33 -4.96 13.73
C ALA A 210 12.32 -6.19 12.80
N LEU A 211 13.33 -6.30 11.94
CA LEU A 211 13.50 -7.47 11.08
C LEU A 211 14.11 -8.66 11.83
N PRO A 212 13.74 -9.91 11.47
CA PRO A 212 14.50 -11.09 11.86
C PRO A 212 15.89 -11.02 11.21
N GLY A 213 16.94 -10.78 12.00
CA GLY A 213 18.30 -10.57 11.50
C GLY A 213 18.88 -9.17 11.78
N GLY A 214 18.10 -8.28 12.39
CA GLY A 214 18.54 -6.94 12.80
C GLY A 214 18.13 -5.85 11.81
N GLY A 215 18.09 -4.60 12.30
CA GLY A 215 17.57 -3.44 11.57
C GLY A 215 16.06 -3.29 11.65
N THR A 216 15.54 -2.21 11.06
CA THR A 216 14.10 -1.91 11.02
C THR A 216 13.63 -1.60 9.60
N VAL A 217 12.40 -2.02 9.32
CA VAL A 217 11.71 -1.73 8.06
C VAL A 217 10.38 -1.02 8.32
N PRO A 218 9.98 -0.13 7.40
CA PRO A 218 8.65 0.45 7.44
C PRO A 218 7.63 -0.63 7.09
N VAL A 219 6.74 -0.95 8.02
CA VAL A 219 5.59 -1.84 7.82
C VAL A 219 4.30 -1.04 7.70
N PRO A 220 3.37 -1.44 6.82
CA PRO A 220 2.06 -0.82 6.71
C PRO A 220 1.32 -0.79 8.05
N ALA A 221 0.75 0.37 8.40
CA ALA A 221 -0.07 0.58 9.60
C ALA A 221 -1.50 1.00 9.22
N ALA A 222 -1.65 1.79 8.16
CA ALA A 222 -2.94 2.07 7.54
C ALA A 222 -2.77 2.37 6.06
N ALA A 223 -3.80 2.08 5.26
CA ALA A 223 -3.88 2.53 3.88
C ALA A 223 -5.23 3.16 3.57
N GLU A 224 -5.22 4.07 2.62
CA GLU A 224 -6.41 4.56 1.95
C GLU A 224 -6.22 4.35 0.46
N ILE A 225 -7.14 3.61 -0.15
CA ILE A 225 -7.17 3.41 -1.60
C ILE A 225 -8.38 4.14 -2.14
N THR A 226 -8.15 4.94 -3.16
CA THR A 226 -9.20 5.67 -3.89
C THR A 226 -9.08 5.36 -5.36
N GLN A 227 -10.20 5.08 -6.00
CA GLN A 227 -10.22 4.60 -7.37
C GLN A 227 -11.49 5.06 -8.08
N ASP A 228 -11.33 5.47 -9.34
CA ASP A 228 -12.41 5.64 -10.32
C ASP A 228 -12.13 4.79 -11.58
N ALA A 229 -11.13 3.92 -11.51
CA ALA A 229 -10.68 3.02 -12.56
C ALA A 229 -11.62 1.82 -12.75
N MET A 230 -12.04 1.21 -11.64
CA MET A 230 -12.80 -0.05 -11.54
C MET A 230 -14.27 0.25 -11.23
N THR A 231 -14.97 0.85 -12.20
CA THR A 231 -16.38 1.27 -12.06
C THR A 231 -17.39 0.23 -12.53
N ALA A 232 -16.96 -0.74 -13.34
CA ALA A 232 -17.80 -1.86 -13.75
C ALA A 232 -17.62 -3.04 -12.79
N PRO A 233 -18.67 -3.83 -12.52
CA PRO A 233 -18.54 -5.05 -11.75
C PRO A 233 -17.54 -5.99 -12.44
N GLN A 234 -16.51 -6.43 -11.71
CA GLN A 234 -15.68 -7.54 -12.15
C GLN A 234 -16.24 -8.81 -11.55
N ASP A 235 -16.64 -9.78 -12.38
CA ASP A 235 -17.27 -11.03 -11.96
C ASP A 235 -18.45 -10.83 -10.99
N GLY A 236 -19.23 -9.76 -11.19
CA GLY A 236 -20.39 -9.40 -10.36
C GLY A 236 -20.07 -8.65 -9.07
N VAL A 237 -18.81 -8.29 -8.85
CA VAL A 237 -18.30 -7.60 -7.67
C VAL A 237 -17.88 -6.18 -8.02
N THR A 238 -18.48 -5.19 -7.36
CA THR A 238 -18.11 -3.78 -7.51
C THR A 238 -17.20 -3.36 -6.37
N ILE A 239 -15.93 -3.08 -6.68
CA ILE A 239 -14.98 -2.57 -5.69
C ILE A 239 -15.38 -1.14 -5.32
N PRO A 240 -15.48 -0.81 -4.02
CA PRO A 240 -15.82 0.54 -3.58
C PRO A 240 -14.84 1.59 -4.17
N PRO A 241 -15.31 2.82 -4.45
CA PRO A 241 -14.45 3.89 -4.95
C PRO A 241 -13.42 4.34 -3.91
N LYS A 242 -13.68 4.04 -2.64
CA LYS A 242 -12.77 4.28 -1.51
C LYS A 242 -12.75 3.05 -0.62
N VAL A 243 -11.54 2.59 -0.28
CA VAL A 243 -11.31 1.53 0.69
C VAL A 243 -10.35 2.04 1.75
N THR A 244 -10.67 1.83 3.02
CA THR A 244 -9.79 2.15 4.13
C THR A 244 -9.32 0.88 4.81
N LEU A 245 -8.01 0.76 5.02
CA LEU A 245 -7.38 -0.41 5.60
C LEU A 245 -6.64 -0.01 6.86
N ARG A 246 -6.80 -0.81 7.91
CA ARG A 246 -5.99 -0.76 9.12
C ARG A 246 -5.24 -2.06 9.26
N TYR A 247 -3.93 -1.97 9.43
CA TYR A 247 -3.07 -3.12 9.62
C TYR A 247 -2.78 -3.30 11.11
N GLY A 248 -2.90 -4.54 11.57
CA GLY A 248 -2.47 -4.96 12.88
C GLY A 248 -0.96 -5.15 12.95
N THR A 249 -0.51 -5.77 14.05
CA THR A 249 0.92 -6.03 14.27
C THR A 249 1.47 -7.01 13.23
N CYS A 250 2.53 -6.59 12.53
CA CYS A 250 3.27 -7.45 11.60
C CYS A 250 3.97 -8.58 12.36
N THR A 251 3.70 -9.82 11.95
CA THR A 251 4.39 -11.00 12.48
C THR A 251 5.25 -11.62 11.41
N PHE A 252 6.57 -11.52 11.56
CA PHE A 252 7.52 -12.16 10.65
C PHE A 252 7.58 -13.66 10.91
N ARG A 253 7.53 -14.45 9.85
CA ARG A 253 7.71 -15.91 9.90
C ARG A 253 9.14 -16.24 9.52
N ARG A 254 9.79 -17.14 10.28
CA ARG A 254 11.08 -17.70 9.86
C ARG A 254 10.84 -18.50 8.59
N MET A 255 11.58 -18.18 7.53
CA MET A 255 11.67 -19.05 6.36
C MET A 255 12.10 -20.45 6.82
N PRO A 256 11.41 -21.52 6.39
CA PRO A 256 11.99 -22.85 6.49
C PRO A 256 13.34 -22.83 5.73
N PRO A 257 14.38 -23.51 6.23
CA PRO A 257 15.63 -23.62 5.49
C PRO A 257 15.31 -24.17 4.09
N ALA A 258 15.92 -23.58 3.06
CA ALA A 258 15.79 -24.07 1.70
C ALA A 258 16.10 -25.57 1.70
N ALA A 259 15.17 -26.39 1.19
CA ALA A 259 15.43 -27.80 1.00
C ALA A 259 16.71 -27.94 0.14
N PRO A 260 17.64 -28.84 0.50
CA PRO A 260 18.83 -29.06 -0.32
C PRO A 260 18.36 -29.40 -1.74
N ALA A 261 18.95 -28.73 -2.73
CA ALA A 261 18.70 -29.03 -4.14
C ALA A 261 19.01 -30.52 -4.41
N PRO A 262 18.20 -31.19 -5.26
CA PRO A 262 18.41 -32.60 -5.59
C PRO A 262 19.76 -32.85 -6.27
#